data_AF-A0A7M3X5U2-F1
#
_entry.id   AF-A0A7M3X5U2-F1
#
_cell.length_a   1.000
_cell.length_b   1.000
_cell.length_c   1.000
_cell.angle_alpha   90.00
_cell.angle_beta   90.00
_cell.angle_gamma   90.00
#
_symmetry.space_group_name_H-M   'P 1'
#
loop_
_entity.id
_entity.type
_entity.pdbx_description
1 polymer ?
#
loop_
_entity_poly.entity_id
_entity_poly.type
_entity_poly.pdbx_seq_one_letter_code
_entity_poly.pdbx_strand_id
1 'polypeptide(L)'
;MHPHNMAIEVWCEETWGERPVRISDWANHDEIVQVLIRLSSSVLIADFLLGSDGKLMIQQHLHVPLETWNPGSIQGLRTSDGKTRFQHRRQSIYLSSELRVPEWGAALLEEWLMNMRSSLNRPKDRTQRLNEMKRMKLSIERNLESASLAKVNDEREALDGQLDRINQRLAN
;
A
#
# COMPACT_ATOMS: atom_id res chain seq x y z
N MET A 1 14.70 2.75 -18.36
CA MET A 1 13.54 2.79 -17.44
C MET A 1 12.35 2.27 -18.21
N HIS A 2 11.61 1.29 -17.68
CA HIS A 2 10.39 0.82 -18.32
C HIS A 2 9.30 1.91 -18.22
N PRO A 3 8.48 2.10 -19.26
CA PRO A 3 7.55 3.24 -19.37
C PRO A 3 6.49 3.26 -18.25
N HIS A 4 6.14 2.11 -17.69
CA HIS A 4 5.12 1.96 -16.64
C HIS A 4 5.65 2.19 -15.22
N ASN A 5 6.96 2.23 -14.98
CA ASN A 5 7.53 2.38 -13.64
C ASN A 5 7.10 3.69 -12.96
N MET A 6 7.08 4.80 -13.72
CA MET A 6 6.68 6.09 -13.16
C MET A 6 5.22 6.10 -12.73
N ALA A 7 4.35 5.45 -13.49
CA ALA A 7 2.93 5.32 -13.13
C ALA A 7 2.73 4.41 -11.90
N ILE A 8 3.53 3.35 -11.76
CA ILE A 8 3.54 2.51 -10.54
C ILE A 8 4.04 3.29 -9.33
N GLU A 9 5.10 4.09 -9.49
CA GLU A 9 5.61 4.94 -8.40
C GLU A 9 4.57 5.93 -7.91
N VAL A 10 3.89 6.62 -8.82
CA VAL A 10 2.80 7.56 -8.50
C VAL A 10 1.65 6.82 -7.80
N TRP A 11 1.21 5.68 -8.33
CA TRP A 11 0.17 4.88 -7.70
C TRP A 11 0.56 4.42 -6.28
N CYS A 12 1.82 4.02 -6.07
CA CYS A 12 2.32 3.65 -4.75
C CYS A 12 2.34 4.83 -3.78
N GLU A 13 2.81 5.98 -4.24
CA GLU A 13 2.88 7.20 -3.43
C GLU A 13 1.47 7.68 -3.02
N GLU A 14 0.51 7.64 -3.95
CA GLU A 14 -0.89 8.02 -3.69
C GLU A 14 -1.63 7.01 -2.80
N THR A 15 -1.44 5.71 -3.03
CA THR A 15 -2.22 4.66 -2.32
C THR A 15 -1.60 4.28 -0.98
N TRP A 16 -0.27 4.26 -0.88
CA TRP A 16 0.46 3.74 0.28
C TRP A 16 1.29 4.80 1.01
N GLY A 17 1.37 6.02 0.47
CA GLY A 17 2.14 7.11 1.09
C GLY A 17 3.65 6.92 1.00
N GLU A 18 4.13 5.99 0.18
CA GLU A 18 5.55 5.74 -0.04
C GLU A 18 5.85 5.27 -1.47
N ARG A 19 7.08 5.51 -1.91
CA ARG A 19 7.57 5.02 -3.20
C ARG A 19 8.07 3.58 -3.10
N PRO A 20 7.94 2.79 -4.17
CA PRO A 20 8.44 1.42 -4.19
C PRO A 20 9.96 1.39 -4.03
N VAL A 21 10.44 0.53 -3.13
CA VAL A 21 11.87 0.26 -2.91
C VAL A 21 12.42 -0.58 -4.07
N ARG A 22 11.62 -1.53 -4.56
CA ARG A 22 11.91 -2.33 -5.76
C ARG A 22 10.63 -2.67 -6.49
N ILE A 23 10.72 -2.79 -7.80
CA ILE A 23 9.67 -3.29 -8.69
C ILE A 23 10.29 -4.44 -9.49
N SER A 24 9.57 -5.55 -9.60
CA SER A 24 9.90 -6.65 -10.50
C SER A 24 8.69 -6.95 -11.37
N ASP A 25 8.87 -6.87 -12.68
CA ASP A 25 7.81 -7.26 -13.62
C ASP A 25 7.53 -8.76 -13.47
N TRP A 26 6.25 -9.13 -13.40
CA TRP A 26 5.78 -10.51 -13.47
C TRP A 26 5.42 -10.86 -14.92
N ALA A 27 4.55 -10.06 -15.53
CA ALA A 27 4.12 -10.15 -16.92
C ALA A 27 3.92 -8.74 -17.49
N ASN A 28 4.32 -8.54 -18.73
CA ASN A 28 4.12 -7.28 -19.45
C ASN A 28 3.89 -7.59 -20.92
N HIS A 29 2.63 -7.76 -21.30
CA HIS A 29 2.23 -8.03 -22.67
C HIS A 29 0.85 -7.43 -22.95
N ASP A 30 0.67 -6.98 -24.19
CA ASP A 30 -0.57 -6.33 -24.65
C ASP A 30 -0.93 -5.10 -23.79
N GLU A 31 -2.03 -5.21 -23.05
CA GLU A 31 -2.55 -4.20 -22.12
C GLU A 31 -2.34 -4.61 -20.66
N ILE A 32 -1.67 -5.73 -20.39
CA ILE A 32 -1.51 -6.29 -19.05
C ILE A 32 -0.12 -5.93 -18.51
N VAL A 33 -0.12 -5.27 -17.35
CA VAL A 33 1.10 -4.93 -16.60
C VAL A 33 0.98 -5.50 -15.19
N GLN A 34 1.61 -6.65 -14.96
CA GLN A 34 1.61 -7.35 -13.68
C GLN A 34 2.97 -7.26 -13.03
N VAL A 35 3.01 -6.88 -11.76
CA VAL A 35 4.26 -6.57 -11.06
C VAL A 35 4.25 -7.06 -9.62
N LEU A 36 5.45 -7.35 -9.12
CA LEU A 36 5.76 -7.57 -7.72
C LEU A 36 6.47 -6.31 -7.20
N ILE A 37 5.97 -5.75 -6.11
CA ILE A 37 6.48 -4.48 -5.57
C ILE A 37 6.93 -4.70 -4.13
N ARG A 38 8.11 -4.16 -3.80
CA ARG A 38 8.61 -4.06 -2.44
C ARG A 38 8.40 -2.64 -1.92
N LEU A 39 7.73 -2.52 -0.79
CA LEU A 39 7.64 -1.29 -0.01
C LEU A 39 8.62 -1.33 1.18
N SER A 40 8.61 -0.33 2.06
CA SER A 40 9.51 -0.28 3.23
C SER A 40 9.24 -1.38 4.27
N SER A 41 7.99 -1.79 4.44
CA SER A 41 7.56 -2.78 5.44
C SER A 41 6.51 -3.77 4.93
N SER A 42 6.37 -3.93 3.62
CA SER A 42 5.43 -4.88 3.01
C SER A 42 5.80 -5.18 1.57
N VAL A 43 5.13 -6.16 0.98
CA VAL A 43 5.18 -6.44 -0.46
C VAL A 43 3.77 -6.39 -1.06
N LEU A 44 3.70 -6.06 -2.34
CA LEU A 44 2.47 -6.05 -3.12
C LEU A 44 2.65 -6.94 -4.36
N ILE A 45 1.56 -7.57 -4.74
CA ILE A 45 1.38 -8.20 -6.05
C ILE A 45 0.28 -7.39 -6.71
N ALA A 46 0.54 -6.76 -7.85
CA ALA A 46 -0.41 -5.87 -8.50
C ALA A 46 -0.63 -6.28 -9.95
N ASP A 47 -1.88 -6.23 -10.36
CA ASP A 47 -2.36 -6.45 -11.73
C ASP A 47 -2.94 -5.13 -12.25
N PHE A 48 -2.25 -4.53 -13.20
CA PHE A 48 -2.65 -3.29 -13.85
C PHE A 48 -3.07 -3.56 -15.29
N LEU A 49 -4.02 -2.76 -15.76
CA LEU A 49 -4.36 -2.62 -17.16
C LEU A 49 -3.77 -1.31 -17.69
N LEU A 50 -3.03 -1.36 -18.79
CA LEU A 50 -2.56 -0.20 -19.51
C LEU A 50 -3.67 0.28 -20.45
N GLY A 51 -4.27 1.42 -20.13
CA GLY A 51 -5.26 2.07 -20.98
C GLY A 51 -4.66 2.59 -22.28
N SER A 52 -5.50 2.78 -23.29
CA SER A 52 -5.14 3.37 -24.58
C SER A 52 -4.65 4.82 -24.49
N ASP A 53 -4.93 5.50 -23.37
CA ASP A 53 -4.42 6.82 -23.02
C ASP A 53 -3.04 6.78 -22.34
N GLY A 54 -2.45 5.58 -22.20
CA GLY A 54 -1.15 5.36 -21.55
C GLY A 54 -1.21 5.36 -20.02
N LYS A 55 -2.39 5.41 -19.40
CA LYS A 55 -2.54 5.36 -17.94
C LYS A 55 -2.66 3.93 -17.44
N LEU A 56 -2.04 3.64 -16.31
CA LEU A 56 -2.25 2.38 -15.60
C LEU A 56 -3.50 2.46 -14.73
N MET A 57 -4.39 1.49 -14.91
CA MET A 57 -5.55 1.28 -14.05
C MET A 57 -5.35 0.01 -13.23
N ILE A 58 -5.42 0.13 -11.90
CA ILE A 58 -5.32 -1.03 -11.01
C ILE A 58 -6.58 -1.91 -11.14
N GLN A 59 -6.40 -3.18 -11.50
CA GLN A 59 -7.48 -4.17 -11.55
C GLN A 59 -7.61 -4.87 -10.20
N GLN A 60 -6.49 -5.38 -9.70
CA GLN A 60 -6.43 -6.09 -8.44
C GLN A 60 -5.03 -5.95 -7.82
N HIS A 61 -4.95 -5.94 -6.49
CA HIS A 61 -3.69 -6.16 -5.80
C HIS A 61 -3.86 -7.11 -4.61
N LEU A 62 -2.76 -7.75 -4.23
CA LEU A 62 -2.61 -8.50 -2.99
C LEU A 62 -1.54 -7.82 -2.14
N HIS A 63 -1.90 -7.41 -0.93
CA HIS A 63 -0.98 -6.79 0.02
C HIS A 63 -0.56 -7.78 1.09
N VAL A 64 0.76 -7.87 1.32
CA VAL A 64 1.33 -8.72 2.36
C VAL A 64 2.20 -7.86 3.29
N PRO A 65 1.62 -7.38 4.40
CA PRO A 65 2.36 -6.68 5.45
C PRO A 65 3.38 -7.58 6.14
N LEU A 66 4.58 -7.05 6.43
CA LEU A 66 5.64 -7.77 7.15
C LEU A 66 5.20 -8.27 8.53
N GLU A 67 4.34 -7.51 9.20
CA GLU A 67 3.78 -7.81 10.52
C GLU A 67 2.86 -9.04 10.50
N THR A 68 2.13 -9.23 9.41
CA THR A 68 1.15 -10.32 9.25
C THR A 68 1.74 -11.54 8.56
N TRP A 69 2.95 -11.40 8.01
CA TRP A 69 3.61 -12.45 7.25
C TRP A 69 4.37 -13.42 8.14
N ASN A 70 4.29 -14.71 7.78
CA ASN A 70 5.11 -15.78 8.32
C ASN A 70 5.92 -16.44 7.20
N PRO A 71 7.14 -16.92 7.46
CA PRO A 71 7.93 -17.63 6.46
C PRO A 71 7.14 -18.76 5.79
N GLY A 72 7.11 -18.76 4.46
CA GLY A 72 6.38 -19.74 3.65
C GLY A 72 4.86 -19.53 3.60
N SER A 73 4.35 -18.39 4.07
CA SER A 73 2.91 -18.08 4.06
C SER A 73 2.41 -17.50 2.73
N ILE A 74 3.31 -17.20 1.80
CA ILE A 74 2.97 -16.84 0.41
C ILE A 74 3.10 -18.10 -0.44
N GLN A 75 2.02 -18.46 -1.12
CA GLN A 75 1.97 -19.62 -2.00
C GLN A 75 1.71 -19.17 -3.44
N GLY A 76 2.54 -19.65 -4.37
CA GLY A 76 2.29 -19.54 -5.81
C GLY A 76 1.90 -20.90 -6.36
N LEU A 77 0.79 -20.98 -7.09
CA LEU A 77 0.30 -22.23 -7.69
C LEU A 77 -0.14 -21.97 -9.13
N ARG A 78 0.23 -22.85 -10.05
CA ARG A 78 -0.32 -22.85 -11.41
C ARG A 78 -1.72 -23.44 -11.36
N THR A 79 -2.70 -22.71 -11.88
CA THR A 79 -4.09 -23.16 -11.95
C THR A 79 -4.35 -23.93 -13.24
N SER A 80 -5.40 -24.74 -13.26
CA SER A 80 -5.75 -25.59 -14.41
C SER A 80 -6.12 -24.82 -15.68
N ASP A 81 -6.51 -23.55 -15.53
CA ASP A 81 -6.78 -22.61 -16.62
C ASP A 81 -5.52 -21.90 -17.14
N GLY A 82 -4.33 -22.29 -16.67
CA GLY A 82 -3.07 -21.73 -17.14
C GLY A 82 -2.76 -20.33 -16.58
N LYS A 83 -3.36 -19.94 -15.44
CA LYS A 83 -2.98 -18.75 -14.69
C LYS A 83 -2.06 -19.10 -13.52
N THR A 84 -1.45 -18.10 -12.92
CA THR A 84 -0.70 -18.24 -11.67
C THR A 84 -1.48 -17.60 -10.53
N ARG A 85 -1.90 -18.40 -9.56
CA ARG A 85 -2.54 -17.91 -8.34
C ARG A 85 -1.49 -17.67 -7.26
N PHE A 86 -1.39 -16.43 -6.81
CA PHE A 86 -0.71 -16.09 -5.57
C PHE A 86 -1.72 -16.02 -4.43
N GLN A 87 -1.38 -16.60 -3.29
CA GLN A 87 -2.23 -16.64 -2.12
C GLN A 87 -1.44 -16.27 -0.87
N HIS A 88 -2.05 -15.44 -0.03
CA HIS A 88 -1.62 -15.18 1.33
C HIS A 88 -2.84 -15.13 2.24
N ARG A 89 -2.87 -15.99 3.27
CA ARG A 89 -4.03 -16.15 4.16
C ARG A 89 -5.32 -16.43 3.34
N ARG A 90 -6.34 -15.58 3.48
CA ARG A 90 -7.65 -15.69 2.81
C ARG A 90 -7.72 -14.88 1.51
N GLN A 91 -6.65 -14.19 1.13
CA GLN A 91 -6.60 -13.34 -0.05
C GLN A 91 -5.81 -14.03 -1.16
N SER A 92 -6.27 -13.87 -2.40
CA SER A 92 -5.59 -14.43 -3.57
C SER A 92 -5.72 -13.49 -4.77
N ILE A 93 -4.70 -13.49 -5.62
CA ILE A 93 -4.67 -12.78 -6.90
C ILE A 93 -4.24 -13.76 -8.00
N TYR A 94 -4.78 -13.57 -9.20
CA TYR A 94 -4.52 -14.41 -10.36
C TYR A 94 -3.78 -13.60 -11.40
N LEU A 95 -2.58 -14.04 -11.75
CA LEU A 95 -1.74 -13.40 -12.76
C LEU A 95 -1.66 -14.27 -14.01
N SER A 96 -1.35 -13.63 -15.13
CA SER A 96 -1.00 -14.31 -16.39
C SER A 96 0.17 -15.25 -16.12
N SER A 97 0.14 -16.45 -16.69
CA SER A 97 1.27 -17.36 -16.53
C SER A 97 2.28 -17.13 -17.65
N GLU A 98 3.32 -16.39 -17.29
CA GLU A 98 4.51 -16.20 -18.12
C GLU A 98 5.43 -17.43 -18.06
N LEU A 99 6.58 -17.33 -18.75
CA LEU A 99 7.70 -18.29 -18.67
C LEU A 99 8.22 -18.51 -17.23
N ARG A 100 7.79 -17.70 -16.26
CA ARG A 100 8.18 -17.83 -14.85
C ARG A 100 7.32 -18.83 -14.10
N VAL A 101 7.98 -19.62 -13.26
CA VAL A 101 7.32 -20.58 -12.37
C VAL A 101 6.72 -19.85 -11.15
N PRO A 102 5.52 -20.21 -10.68
CA PRO A 102 4.87 -19.58 -9.52
C PRO A 102 5.77 -19.50 -8.28
N GLU A 103 6.56 -20.54 -8.05
CA GLU A 103 7.48 -20.69 -6.93
C GLU A 103 8.55 -19.60 -6.92
N TRP A 104 8.98 -19.14 -8.10
CA TRP A 104 9.94 -18.04 -8.21
C TRP A 104 9.35 -16.73 -7.67
N GLY A 105 8.10 -16.41 -8.03
CA GLY A 105 7.44 -15.20 -7.54
C GLY A 105 7.21 -15.22 -6.04
N ALA A 106 6.79 -16.38 -5.52
CA ALA A 106 6.59 -16.58 -4.09
C ALA A 106 7.93 -16.45 -3.34
N ALA A 107 8.99 -17.11 -3.84
CA ALA A 107 10.32 -17.03 -3.27
C ALA A 107 10.89 -15.60 -3.27
N LEU A 108 10.68 -14.83 -4.35
CA LEU A 108 11.12 -13.44 -4.41
C LEU A 108 10.44 -12.57 -3.35
N LEU A 109 9.13 -12.72 -3.18
CA LEU A 109 8.36 -11.97 -2.17
C LEU A 109 8.80 -12.35 -0.75
N GLU A 110 8.97 -13.64 -0.49
CA GLU A 110 9.48 -14.19 0.77
C GLU A 110 10.90 -13.69 1.06
N GLU A 111 11.77 -13.63 0.06
CA GLU A 111 13.13 -13.08 0.17
C GLU A 111 13.09 -11.59 0.54
N TRP A 112 12.23 -10.79 -0.11
CA TRP A 112 12.08 -9.38 0.24
C TRP A 112 11.61 -9.18 1.68
N LEU A 113 10.63 -9.97 2.12
CA LEU A 113 10.11 -9.94 3.50
C LEU A 113 11.15 -10.40 4.52
N MET A 114 11.92 -11.46 4.21
CA MET A 114 13.05 -11.91 5.02
C MET A 114 14.13 -10.83 5.15
N ASN A 115 14.49 -10.19 4.05
CA ASN A 115 15.48 -9.11 4.04
C ASN A 115 15.02 -7.93 4.90
N MET A 116 13.74 -7.57 4.85
CA MET A 116 13.15 -6.54 5.72
C MET A 116 13.17 -6.97 7.18
N ARG A 117 12.74 -8.20 7.51
CA ARG A 117 12.78 -8.75 8.88
C ARG A 117 14.21 -8.77 9.45
N SER A 118 15.18 -9.14 8.61
CA SER A 118 16.60 -9.20 8.99
C SER A 118 17.21 -7.82 9.22
N SER A 119 16.76 -6.81 8.45
CA SER A 119 17.15 -5.41 8.68
C SER A 119 16.62 -4.85 10.00
N LEU A 120 15.44 -5.32 10.47
CA LEU A 120 14.90 -4.98 11.79
C LEU A 120 15.65 -5.65 12.95
N ASN A 121 16.20 -6.86 12.71
CA ASN A 121 16.94 -7.63 13.70
C ASN A 121 18.44 -7.27 13.77
N ARG A 122 18.97 -6.44 12.86
CA ARG A 122 20.28 -5.79 13.01
C ARG A 122 20.18 -4.65 14.03
N PRO A 123 21.23 -4.35 14.82
CA PRO A 123 21.23 -3.15 15.66
C PRO A 123 20.94 -1.92 14.78
N LYS A 124 19.76 -1.32 14.97
CA LYS A 124 19.14 -0.34 14.06
C LYS A 124 20.12 0.75 13.61
N ASP A 125 20.17 1.01 12.31
CA ASP A 125 20.87 2.18 11.76
C ASP A 125 20.17 3.48 12.20
N ARG A 126 20.96 4.53 12.43
CA ARG A 126 20.51 5.84 12.94
C ARG A 126 19.41 6.44 12.06
N THR A 127 19.48 6.22 10.75
CA THR A 127 18.53 6.69 9.74
C THR A 127 17.15 6.05 9.90
N GLN A 128 17.10 4.76 10.24
CA GLN A 128 15.85 4.01 10.40
C GLN A 128 15.13 4.42 11.69
N ARG A 129 15.87 4.62 12.79
CA ARG A 129 15.33 5.22 14.03
C ARG A 129 14.77 6.62 13.79
N LEU A 130 15.46 7.43 13.00
CA LEU A 130 15.02 8.77 12.62
C LEU A 130 13.71 8.76 11.81
N ASN A 131 13.57 7.85 10.84
CA ASN A 131 12.37 7.76 10.02
C ASN A 131 11.15 7.21 10.80
N GLU A 132 11.36 6.26 11.71
CA GLU A 132 10.32 5.83 12.65
C GLU A 132 9.88 6.97 13.57
N MET A 133 10.83 7.71 14.17
CA MET A 133 10.51 8.88 15.00
C MET A 133 9.78 9.96 14.20
N LYS A 134 10.16 10.21 12.94
CA LYS A 134 9.43 11.15 12.07
C LYS A 134 8.00 10.70 11.79
N ARG A 135 7.76 9.40 11.55
CA ARG A 135 6.41 8.85 11.34
C ARG A 135 5.56 8.92 12.61
N MET A 136 6.13 8.57 13.75
CA MET A 136 5.44 8.72 15.05
C MET A 136 5.14 10.20 15.34
N LYS A 137 6.08 11.12 15.08
CA LYS A 137 5.87 12.57 15.22
C LYS A 137 4.74 13.05 14.32
N LEU A 138 4.76 12.68 13.04
CA LEU A 138 3.72 13.06 12.08
C LEU A 138 2.35 12.50 12.47
N SER A 139 2.29 11.27 12.96
CA SER A 139 1.05 10.68 13.47
C SER A 139 0.53 11.40 14.71
N ILE A 140 1.41 11.77 15.64
CA ILE A 140 1.04 12.56 16.83
C ILE A 140 0.57 13.95 16.42
N GLU A 141 1.26 14.61 15.49
CA GLU A 141 0.87 15.93 14.97
C GLU A 141 -0.51 15.88 14.30
N ARG A 142 -0.77 14.90 13.42
CA ARG A 142 -2.09 14.72 12.78
C ARG A 142 -3.18 14.38 13.79
N ASN A 143 -2.89 13.56 14.80
CA ASN A 143 -3.85 13.25 15.87
C ASN A 143 -4.14 14.47 16.75
N LEU A 144 -3.13 15.28 17.05
CA LEU A 144 -3.27 16.52 17.81
C LEU A 144 -4.05 17.57 17.01
N GLU A 145 -3.76 17.69 15.72
CA GLU A 145 -4.48 18.56 14.79
C GLU A 145 -5.94 18.12 14.67
N SER A 146 -6.21 16.82 14.51
CA SER A 146 -7.56 16.26 14.48
C SER A 146 -8.30 16.48 15.80
N ALA A 147 -7.64 16.28 16.94
CA ALA A 147 -8.22 16.53 18.26
C ALA A 147 -8.50 18.03 18.49
N SER A 148 -7.63 18.91 18.00
CA SER A 148 -7.83 20.36 18.06
C SER A 148 -8.96 20.82 17.14
N LEU A 149 -9.06 20.27 15.92
CA LEU A 149 -10.13 20.54 14.96
C LEU A 149 -11.48 20.04 15.46
N ALA A 150 -11.53 18.85 16.07
CA ALA A 150 -12.75 18.34 16.69
C ALA A 150 -13.23 19.30 17.80
N LYS A 151 -12.32 19.73 18.69
CA LYS A 151 -12.66 20.67 19.76
C LYS A 151 -13.12 22.04 19.23
N VAL A 152 -12.47 22.56 18.20
CA VAL A 152 -12.87 23.83 17.56
C VAL A 152 -14.22 23.69 16.84
N ASN A 153 -14.50 22.53 16.26
CA ASN A 153 -15.80 22.26 15.63
C ASN A 153 -16.92 22.15 16.67
N ASP A 154 -16.67 21.48 17.80
CA ASP A 154 -17.61 21.40 18.92
C ASP A 154 -17.90 22.81 19.50
N GLU A 155 -16.86 23.64 19.65
CA GLU A 155 -17.00 25.03 20.09
C GLU A 155 -17.78 25.88 19.07
N ARG A 156 -17.57 25.67 17.77
CA ARG A 156 -18.33 26.32 16.71
C ARG A 156 -19.80 25.90 16.72
N GLU A 157 -20.11 24.61 16.82
CA GLU A 157 -21.50 24.12 16.90
C GLU A 157 -22.22 24.64 18.15
N ALA A 158 -21.50 24.74 19.27
CA ALA A 158 -22.04 25.37 20.48
C ALA A 158 -22.36 26.86 20.28
N LEU A 159 -21.50 27.59 19.56
CA LEU A 159 -21.71 29.00 19.23
C LEU A 159 -22.86 29.20 18.21
N ASP A 160 -22.94 28.37 17.18
CA ASP A 160 -24.03 28.38 16.19
C ASP A 160 -25.37 28.11 16.90
N GLY A 161 -25.43 27.12 17.80
CA GLY A 161 -26.61 26.86 18.63
C GLY A 161 -26.94 27.98 19.63
N GLN A 162 -25.97 28.79 20.06
CA GLN A 162 -26.24 30.00 20.86
C GLN A 162 -26.79 31.14 19.98
N LEU A 163 -26.23 31.35 18.79
CA LEU A 163 -26.70 32.32 17.81
C LEU A 163 -28.14 32.04 17.38
N ASP A 164 -28.48 30.79 17.08
CA ASP A 164 -29.85 30.40 16.71
C ASP A 164 -30.87 30.69 17.82
N ARG A 165 -30.48 30.44 19.09
CA ARG A 165 -31.33 30.76 20.25
C ARG A 165 -31.52 32.27 20.43
N ILE A 166 -30.50 33.07 20.15
CA ILE A 166 -30.59 34.54 20.20
C ILE A 166 -31.49 35.05 19.08
N ASN A 167 -31.31 34.54 17.85
CA ASN A 167 -32.13 34.90 16.70
C ASN A 167 -33.62 34.56 16.93
N GLN A 168 -33.93 33.39 17.49
CA GLN A 168 -35.29 33.00 17.85
C GLN A 168 -35.92 33.88 18.94
N ARG A 169 -35.10 34.45 19.84
CA ARG A 169 -35.57 35.39 20.88
C ARG A 169 -35.79 36.80 20.34
N LEU A 170 -35.07 37.20 19.31
CA LEU A 170 -35.21 38.51 18.66
C LEU A 170 -36.32 38.53 17.59
N ALA A 171 -36.73 37.35 17.11
CA ALA A 171 -37.81 37.18 16.15
C ALA A 171 -39.21 37.05 16.78
N ASN A 172 -39.31 36.99 18.12
CA ASN A 172 -40.53 37.07 18.92
C ASN A 172 -40.59 38.41 19.66
#